data_AF-A0A7W3MXL5-F1
#
_entry.id   AF-A0A7W3MXL5-F1
#
_cell.length_a   1.000
_cell.length_b   1.000
_cell.length_c   1.000
_cell.angle_alpha   90.00
_cell.angle_beta   90.00
_cell.angle_gamma   90.00
#
_symmetry.space_group_name_H-M   'P 1'
#
loop_
_entity.id
_entity.type
_entity.pdbx_description
1 polymer ?
#
loop_
_entity_poly.entity_id
_entity_poly.type
_entity_poly.pdbx_seq_one_letter_code
_entity_poly.pdbx_strand_id
1 'polypeptide(L)'
;MTTTPGRTCRHYTTGVGHCGAEGVRFFLPGWRCPRHTPAAIAGEPEVSGQYCAPARCYCGRPECPAYPTYGRPDPYAGELDAWAVIDARAIASGRRRSNPADYAAARATITAQRERDARLRRSNPS
;
A
#
# COMPACT_ATOMS: atom_id res chain seq x y z
N MET A 1 -19.02 -17.21 19.95
CA MET A 1 -17.63 -17.35 19.44
C MET A 1 -17.72 -17.96 18.06
N THR A 2 -17.80 -17.14 17.01
CA THR A 2 -17.98 -17.60 15.63
C THR A 2 -16.62 -17.92 15.02
N THR A 3 -16.29 -19.20 14.93
CA THR A 3 -15.12 -19.72 14.22
C THR A 3 -15.35 -19.55 12.72
N THR A 4 -14.77 -18.52 12.11
CA THR A 4 -14.75 -18.38 10.65
C THR A 4 -13.97 -19.56 10.05
N PRO A 5 -14.54 -20.35 9.13
CA PRO A 5 -13.82 -21.46 8.52
C PRO A 5 -12.61 -20.98 7.70
N GLY A 6 -11.47 -21.66 7.88
CA GLY A 6 -10.55 -21.95 6.78
C GLY A 6 -9.28 -21.11 6.62
N ARG A 7 -8.66 -20.58 7.68
CA ARG A 7 -7.31 -20.00 7.57
C ARG A 7 -6.34 -20.79 8.45
N THR A 8 -5.42 -21.51 7.81
CA THR A 8 -4.40 -22.35 8.45
C THR A 8 -2.99 -21.82 8.20
N CYS A 9 -2.05 -22.22 9.05
CA CYS A 9 -0.67 -21.77 8.96
C CYS A 9 0.00 -22.33 7.70
N ARG A 10 0.49 -21.42 6.86
CA ARG A 10 1.19 -21.77 5.61
C ARG A 10 2.71 -21.81 5.74
N HIS A 11 3.25 -21.75 6.96
CA HIS A 11 4.68 -21.96 7.16
C HIS A 11 5.04 -23.37 6.68
N TYR A 12 6.09 -23.47 5.84
CA TYR A 12 6.60 -24.72 5.32
C TYR A 12 7.92 -25.03 6.01
N THR A 13 8.04 -26.23 6.58
CA THR A 13 9.27 -26.73 7.18
C THR A 13 9.79 -27.88 6.32
N THR A 14 11.04 -27.76 5.87
CA THR A 14 11.69 -28.80 5.06
C THR A 14 11.65 -30.15 5.77
N GLY A 15 11.18 -31.18 5.06
CA GLY A 15 11.04 -32.54 5.61
C GLY A 15 9.75 -32.81 6.41
N VAL A 16 8.97 -31.78 6.76
CA VAL A 16 7.72 -31.93 7.53
C VAL A 16 6.49 -31.47 6.73
N GLY A 17 6.64 -30.45 5.87
CA GLY A 17 5.54 -29.88 5.08
C GLY A 17 4.94 -28.63 5.71
N HIS A 18 3.67 -28.34 5.39
CA HIS A 18 2.96 -27.17 5.90
C HIS A 18 2.45 -27.39 7.33
N CYS A 19 2.58 -26.38 8.18
CA CYS A 19 2.17 -26.46 9.58
C CYS A 19 0.67 -26.72 9.79
N GLY A 20 -0.24 -26.09 9.03
CA GLY A 20 -1.68 -26.37 9.11
C GLY A 20 -2.41 -25.87 10.36
N ALA A 21 -1.73 -25.33 11.37
CA ALA A 21 -2.35 -24.86 12.61
C ALA A 21 -3.38 -23.73 12.38
N GLU A 22 -4.46 -23.73 13.17
CA GLU A 22 -5.47 -22.67 13.21
C GLU A 22 -5.04 -21.49 14.09
N GLY A 23 -5.92 -20.49 14.26
CA GLY A 23 -5.62 -19.30 15.08
C GLY A 23 -4.54 -18.41 14.45
N VAL A 24 -4.57 -18.30 13.12
CA VAL A 24 -3.53 -17.62 12.35
C VAL A 24 -3.76 -16.14 12.14
N ARG A 25 -2.67 -15.42 11.95
CA ARG A 25 -2.64 -14.00 11.55
C ARG A 25 -1.93 -13.88 10.20
N PHE A 26 -2.31 -12.86 9.44
CA PHE A 26 -1.64 -12.58 8.16
C PHE A 26 -0.37 -11.77 8.41
N PHE A 27 0.74 -12.28 7.89
CA PHE A 27 2.01 -11.56 7.77
C PHE A 27 2.37 -11.46 6.29
N LEU A 28 3.37 -10.64 5.95
CA LEU A 28 3.84 -10.54 4.56
C LEU A 28 4.18 -11.90 3.92
N PRO A 29 4.77 -12.89 4.64
CA PRO A 29 5.00 -14.24 4.12
C PRO A 29 3.74 -15.14 4.03
N GLY A 30 2.58 -14.65 4.45
CA GLY A 30 1.30 -15.37 4.47
C GLY A 30 0.74 -15.64 5.88
N TRP A 31 -0.26 -16.52 5.96
CA TRP A 31 -0.91 -16.91 7.22
C TRP A 31 0.06 -17.66 8.14
N ARG A 32 0.20 -17.20 9.39
CA ARG A 32 1.08 -17.79 10.41
C ARG A 32 0.36 -17.95 11.74
N CYS A 33 0.57 -19.10 12.39
CA CYS A 33 0.19 -19.31 13.78
C CYS A 33 1.21 -18.63 14.71
N PRO A 34 0.92 -18.48 16.01
CA PRO A 34 1.80 -17.81 16.97
C PRO A 34 3.23 -18.38 17.05
N ARG A 35 3.43 -19.65 16.70
CA ARG A 35 4.77 -20.29 16.68
C ARG A 35 5.59 -20.00 15.42
N HIS A 36 4.95 -19.49 14.37
CA HIS A 36 5.58 -19.24 13.07
C HIS A 36 5.45 -17.79 12.64
N THR A 37 5.22 -16.87 13.57
CA THR A 37 5.30 -15.43 13.26
C THR A 37 6.76 -15.09 12.89
N PRO A 38 7.01 -14.01 12.13
CA PRO A 38 8.37 -13.56 11.86
C PRO A 38 9.20 -13.35 13.14
N ALA A 39 8.59 -12.81 14.19
CA ALA A 39 9.23 -12.65 15.51
C ALA A 39 9.56 -14.02 16.14
N ALA A 40 8.62 -14.97 16.14
CA ALA A 40 8.86 -16.31 16.68
C ALA A 40 9.99 -17.05 15.95
N ILE A 41 10.09 -16.89 14.62
CA ILE A 41 11.19 -17.45 13.82
C ILE A 41 12.52 -16.77 14.15
N ALA A 42 12.50 -15.46 14.41
CA ALA A 42 13.67 -14.70 14.84
C ALA A 42 14.06 -14.91 16.32
N GLY A 43 13.26 -15.67 17.10
CA GLY A 43 13.45 -15.84 18.54
C GLY A 43 13.11 -14.59 19.36
N GLU A 44 12.38 -13.64 18.76
CA GLU A 44 11.95 -12.41 19.41
C GLU A 44 10.55 -12.57 20.04
N PRO A 45 10.26 -11.85 21.13
CA PRO A 45 8.91 -11.83 21.70
C PRO A 45 7.92 -11.22 20.71
N GLU A 46 6.74 -11.83 20.58
CA GLU A 46 5.65 -11.26 19.81
C GLU A 46 5.19 -9.96 20.49
N VAL A 47 5.18 -8.85 19.75
CA VAL A 47 4.76 -7.56 20.29
C VAL A 47 3.28 -7.61 20.70
N SER A 48 2.97 -7.22 21.93
CA SER A 48 1.59 -7.07 22.40
C SER A 48 0.91 -5.86 21.77
N GLY A 49 -0.40 -5.93 21.52
CA GLY A 49 -1.18 -4.79 21.01
C GLY A 49 -1.06 -4.54 19.50
N GLN A 50 -0.62 -5.53 18.74
CA GLN A 50 -0.48 -5.44 17.28
C GLN A 50 -1.85 -5.20 16.60
N TYR A 51 -2.04 -3.98 16.10
CA TYR A 51 -3.12 -3.64 15.20
C TYR A 51 -2.68 -3.86 13.75
N CYS A 52 -3.64 -4.05 12.85
CA CYS A 52 -3.32 -4.05 11.43
C CYS A 52 -2.82 -2.65 11.01
N ALA A 53 -2.01 -2.59 9.94
CA ALA A 53 -1.58 -1.30 9.39
C ALA A 53 -2.80 -0.47 8.95
N PRO A 54 -2.74 0.88 9.05
CA PRO A 54 -3.81 1.76 8.58
C PRO A 54 -4.25 1.44 7.15
N ALA A 55 -5.55 1.54 6.86
CA ALA A 55 -6.20 1.16 5.61
C ALA A 55 -6.07 -0.33 5.17
N ARG A 56 -5.32 -1.17 5.91
CA ARG A 56 -5.05 -2.57 5.57
C ARG A 56 -5.40 -3.51 6.73
N CYS A 57 -6.70 -3.66 7.02
CA CYS A 57 -7.19 -4.60 8.04
C CYS A 57 -7.21 -6.05 7.55
N TYR A 58 -6.23 -6.84 7.97
CA TYR A 58 -6.16 -8.28 7.65
C TYR A 58 -6.89 -9.18 8.66
N CYS A 59 -7.25 -8.65 9.83
CA CYS A 59 -7.88 -9.42 10.91
C CYS A 59 -9.41 -9.43 10.85
N GLY A 60 -10.04 -8.54 10.08
CA GLY A 60 -11.50 -8.48 9.92
C GLY A 60 -12.27 -8.12 11.20
N ARG A 61 -11.60 -7.60 12.24
CA ARG A 61 -12.20 -7.26 13.53
C ARG A 61 -12.65 -5.78 13.56
N PRO A 62 -13.90 -5.47 13.93
CA PRO A 62 -14.39 -4.10 14.04
C PRO A 62 -13.59 -3.24 15.02
N GLU A 63 -13.03 -3.84 16.07
CA GLU A 63 -12.28 -3.16 17.13
C GLU A 63 -10.84 -2.84 16.72
N CYS A 64 -10.41 -3.28 15.53
CA CYS A 64 -9.08 -2.96 15.01
C CYS A 64 -9.06 -1.50 14.50
N PRO A 65 -8.11 -0.64 14.93
CA PRO A 65 -7.97 0.74 14.45
C PRO A 65 -7.86 0.89 12.94
N ALA A 66 -7.41 -0.15 12.23
CA ALA A 66 -7.36 -0.15 10.77
C ALA A 66 -8.71 -0.46 10.10
N TYR A 67 -9.66 -1.08 10.81
CA TYR A 67 -10.95 -1.52 10.27
C TYR A 67 -11.83 -0.36 9.76
N PRO A 68 -11.96 0.78 10.46
CA PRO A 68 -12.71 1.94 9.95
C PRO A 68 -12.18 2.48 8.61
N THR A 69 -10.89 2.29 8.34
CA THR A 69 -10.23 2.74 7.10
C THR A 69 -10.05 1.61 6.08
N TYR A 70 -10.43 0.38 6.42
CA TYR A 70 -10.20 -0.78 5.57
C TYR A 70 -11.13 -0.77 4.37
N GLY A 71 -10.57 -0.99 3.18
CA GLY A 71 -11.33 -0.93 1.93
C GLY A 71 -11.68 0.49 1.47
N ARG A 72 -11.33 1.52 2.25
CA ARG A 72 -11.33 2.89 1.76
C ARG A 72 -10.23 2.99 0.70
N PRO A 73 -10.51 3.56 -0.49
CA PRO A 73 -9.45 3.84 -1.44
C PRO A 73 -8.36 4.64 -0.71
N ASP A 74 -7.11 4.20 -0.89
CA ASP A 74 -5.95 4.90 -0.36
C ASP A 74 -6.09 6.40 -0.74
N PRO A 75 -5.96 7.35 0.21
CA PRO A 75 -5.96 8.77 -0.12
C PRO A 75 -4.93 9.11 -1.22
N TYR A 76 -3.85 8.32 -1.33
CA TYR A 76 -2.82 8.38 -2.36
C TYR A 76 -3.13 7.56 -3.63
N ALA A 77 -4.10 6.63 -3.63
CA ALA A 77 -4.51 5.95 -4.86
C ALA A 77 -5.33 6.87 -5.78
N GLY A 78 -5.99 7.90 -5.22
CA GLY A 78 -6.50 9.03 -6.02
C GLY A 78 -5.38 9.89 -6.62
N GLU A 79 -4.15 9.76 -6.11
CA GLU A 79 -2.94 10.45 -6.53
C GLU A 79 -2.16 9.65 -7.61
N LEU A 80 -2.83 8.74 -8.30
CA LEU A 80 -2.35 8.14 -9.56
C LEU A 80 -2.12 9.18 -10.69
N ASP A 81 -2.39 10.46 -10.43
CA ASP A 81 -1.94 11.61 -11.22
C ASP A 81 -0.40 11.69 -11.34
N ALA A 82 0.35 11.05 -10.43
CA ALA A 82 1.81 10.98 -10.56
C ALA A 82 2.27 10.37 -11.89
N TRP A 83 1.58 9.33 -12.39
CA TRP A 83 1.90 8.72 -13.68
C TRP A 83 1.51 9.61 -14.85
N ALA A 84 0.38 10.29 -14.78
CA ALA A 84 -0.05 11.27 -15.79
C ALA A 84 0.94 12.45 -15.89
N VAL A 85 1.47 12.91 -14.75
CA VAL A 85 2.50 13.96 -14.70
C VAL A 85 3.84 13.47 -15.26
N ILE A 86 4.27 12.24 -14.93
CA ILE A 86 5.49 11.64 -15.50
C ILE A 86 5.36 11.53 -17.02
N ASP A 87 4.21 11.08 -17.51
CA ASP A 87 3.94 10.89 -18.93
C ASP A 87 3.85 12.22 -19.68
N ALA A 88 3.16 13.21 -19.12
CA ALA A 88 3.12 14.57 -19.66
C ALA A 88 4.53 15.19 -19.76
N ARG A 89 5.41 14.96 -18.77
CA ARG A 89 6.81 15.40 -18.85
C ARG A 89 7.59 14.67 -19.95
N ALA A 90 7.36 13.37 -20.12
CA ALA A 90 8.01 12.58 -21.16
C ALA A 90 7.58 13.02 -22.57
N ILE A 91 6.29 13.27 -22.77
CA ILE A 91 5.72 13.80 -24.02
C ILE A 91 6.23 15.22 -24.29
N ALA A 92 6.12 16.14 -23.32
CA ALA A 92 6.52 17.53 -23.51
C ALA A 92 8.03 17.68 -23.77
N SER A 93 8.86 16.78 -23.21
CA SER A 93 10.31 16.75 -23.45
C SER A 93 10.74 15.95 -24.70
N GLY A 94 9.78 15.37 -25.44
CA GLY A 94 10.05 14.56 -26.63
C GLY A 94 10.66 13.18 -26.35
N ARG A 95 10.74 12.76 -25.07
CA ARG A 95 11.19 11.43 -24.67
C ARG A 95 10.16 10.32 -24.97
N ARG A 96 8.90 10.70 -25.22
CA ARG A 96 7.83 9.82 -25.68
C ARG A 96 7.22 10.37 -26.96
N ARG A 97 6.99 9.50 -27.95
CA ARG A 97 6.26 9.85 -29.18
C ARG A 97 4.79 10.13 -28.83
N SER A 98 4.23 11.16 -29.43
CA SER A 98 2.84 11.55 -29.26
C SER A 98 2.29 12.16 -30.55
N ASN A 99 0.97 12.28 -30.66
CA ASN A 99 0.38 13.11 -31.70
C ASN A 99 0.49 14.62 -31.31
N PRO A 100 0.24 15.56 -32.25
CA PRO A 100 0.33 16.99 -31.95
C PRO A 100 -0.65 17.48 -30.86
N ALA A 101 -1.84 16.89 -30.77
CA ALA A 101 -2.83 17.26 -29.75
C ALA A 101 -2.38 16.84 -28.35
N ASP A 102 -1.88 15.62 -28.21
CA ASP A 102 -1.32 15.09 -26.95
C ASP A 102 -0.09 15.91 -26.51
N TYR A 103 0.74 16.33 -27.47
CA TYR A 103 1.89 17.18 -27.20
C TYR A 103 1.47 18.55 -26.66
N ALA A 104 0.46 19.17 -27.27
CA ALA A 104 -0.09 20.43 -26.81
C ALA A 104 -0.71 20.32 -25.41
N ALA A 105 -1.49 19.25 -25.17
CA ALA A 105 -2.08 18.97 -23.86
C ALA A 105 -1.01 18.77 -22.78
N ALA A 106 0.03 17.97 -23.07
CA ALA A 106 1.14 17.76 -22.15
C ALA A 106 1.86 19.07 -21.80
N ARG A 107 2.12 19.94 -22.80
CA ARG A 107 2.73 21.26 -22.54
C ARG A 107 1.85 22.16 -21.68
N ALA A 108 0.53 22.14 -21.89
CA ALA A 108 -0.41 22.89 -21.06
C ALA A 108 -0.36 22.42 -19.60
N THR A 109 -0.36 21.11 -19.36
CA THR A 109 -0.23 20.52 -18.01
C THR A 109 1.06 20.95 -17.31
N ILE A 110 2.21 20.91 -18.00
CA ILE A 110 3.49 21.34 -17.42
C ILE A 110 3.52 22.84 -17.12
N THR A 111 2.91 23.65 -17.99
CA THR A 111 2.83 25.11 -17.78
C THR A 111 1.98 25.43 -16.55
N ALA A 112 0.80 24.84 -16.44
CA ALA A 112 -0.08 25.00 -15.27
C ALA A 112 0.59 24.53 -13.97
N GLN A 113 1.38 23.45 -14.01
CA GLN A 113 2.18 22.99 -12.87
C GLN A 113 3.20 24.05 -12.44
N ARG A 114 3.99 24.58 -13.38
CA ARG A 114 5.00 25.61 -13.09
C ARG A 114 4.40 26.87 -12.48
N GLU A 115 3.24 27.30 -12.98
CA GLU A 115 2.51 28.45 -12.45
C GLU A 115 2.00 28.21 -11.02
N ARG A 116 1.46 27.01 -10.75
CA ARG A 116 1.04 26.59 -9.41
C ARG A 116 2.21 26.63 -8.44
N ASP A 117 3.35 26.05 -8.81
CA ASP A 117 4.56 26.02 -7.99
C ASP A 117 5.09 27.44 -7.74
N ALA A 118 5.10 28.29 -8.76
CA ALA A 118 5.52 29.69 -8.62
C ALA A 118 4.59 30.48 -7.69
N ARG A 119 3.28 30.23 -7.74
CA ARG A 119 2.30 30.82 -6.82
C ARG A 119 2.55 30.36 -5.38
N LEU A 120 2.74 29.06 -5.16
CA LEU A 120 3.01 28.49 -3.83
C LEU A 120 4.28 29.07 -3.19
N ARG A 121 5.34 29.25 -3.99
CA ARG A 121 6.58 29.90 -3.54
C ARG A 121 6.37 31.36 -3.15
N ARG A 122 5.56 32.11 -3.91
CA ARG A 122 5.23 33.50 -3.57
C ARG A 122 4.38 33.63 -2.32
N SER A 123 3.47 32.67 -2.08
CA SER A 123 2.60 32.69 -0.90
C SER A 123 3.27 32.23 0.39
N ASN A 124 4.50 31.69 0.33
CA ASN A 124 5.22 31.18 1.49
C ASN A 124 6.64 31.80 1.56
N PRO A 125 6.76 33.12 1.77
CA PRO A 125 8.06 33.75 1.95
C PRO A 125 8.72 33.19 3.23
N SER A 126 9.96 32.73 3.10
CA SER A 126 10.77 32.23 4.21
C SER A 126 11.12 33.32 5.22
#